data_AF-A0AAD5NSF4-F1
#
_entry.id   AF-A0AAD5NSF4-F1
#
_cell.length_a   1.000
_cell.length_b   1.000
_cell.length_c   1.000
_cell.angle_alpha   90.00
_cell.angle_beta   90.00
_cell.angle_gamma   90.00
#
_symmetry.space_group_name_H-M   'P 1'
#
loop_
_entity.id
_entity.type
_entity.pdbx_description
1 polymer ?
#
loop_
_entity_poly.entity_id
_entity_poly.type
_entity_poly.pdbx_seq_one_letter_code
_entity_poly.pdbx_strand_id
1 'polypeptide(L)'
;MEFKGMEEEAAVPVSPIGYYFNSSVMSISILCVLEIEVAIDDSPAFSLLHDVFLPITPRFSSIIVADKKGVKKWKKVEVNLKDHVNVPIFPSGKSPQFYEKCLQDYVSKISMEELPQSQPLWQLHIIKYPTNNAAGTLIFKLHHALGDGFSLMGALLSCLQRADDPSKPLTFPSVKTRPILNNNNNMHSMFRNVPRFFSSMFNTASDFYCSIVKSSLIEDDQTPIRYGNDVVRWGPRSIATMAFPLHQIKQIKANLGAVSTFNFLLIFISLF
;
A
#
# COMPACT_ATOMS: atom_id res chain seq x y z
N MET A 1 20.39 37.70 25.69
CA MET A 1 19.11 36.96 25.64
C MET A 1 19.34 35.80 24.69
N GLU A 2 19.71 34.66 25.25
CA GLU A 2 20.12 33.47 24.50
C GLU A 2 18.92 32.83 23.81
N PHE A 3 19.07 32.58 22.51
CA PHE A 3 18.17 31.71 21.76
C PHE A 3 18.35 30.28 22.25
N LYS A 4 17.44 29.84 23.13
CA LYS A 4 17.33 28.44 23.55
C LYS A 4 16.90 27.61 22.34
N GLY A 5 17.76 26.68 21.94
CA GLY A 5 17.54 25.77 20.84
C GLY A 5 16.24 25.00 20.99
N MET A 6 15.39 25.11 19.98
CA MET A 6 14.43 24.05 19.69
C MET A 6 15.26 22.83 19.28
N GLU A 7 15.16 21.78 20.07
CA GLU A 7 15.71 20.46 19.75
C GLU A 7 15.33 20.10 18.31
N GLU A 8 16.35 20.00 17.46
CA GLU A 8 16.25 19.42 16.14
C GLU A 8 15.88 17.95 16.35
N GLU A 9 14.57 17.63 16.42
CA GLU A 9 14.07 16.23 16.42
C GLU A 9 14.85 15.50 15.32
N ALA A 10 15.63 14.48 15.73
CA ALA A 10 16.62 13.84 14.87
C ALA A 10 16.01 13.46 13.51
N ALA A 11 16.34 14.25 12.49
CA ALA A 11 15.68 14.16 11.19
C ALA A 11 15.96 12.79 10.56
N VAL A 12 14.91 11.97 10.44
CA VAL A 12 15.04 10.60 9.95
C VAL A 12 15.26 10.63 8.44
N PRO A 13 16.32 9.99 7.91
CA PRO A 13 16.56 9.94 6.47
C PRO A 13 15.46 9.16 5.76
N VAL A 14 15.13 9.56 4.52
CA VAL A 14 14.20 8.78 3.70
C VAL A 14 14.85 7.47 3.28
N SER A 15 14.08 6.37 3.25
CA SER A 15 14.59 5.08 2.80
C SER A 15 15.00 5.13 1.32
N PRO A 16 15.89 4.24 0.84
CA PRO A 16 16.27 4.19 -0.57
C PRO A 16 15.06 4.06 -1.52
N ILE A 17 14.08 3.24 -1.14
CA ILE A 17 12.82 3.04 -1.88
C ILE A 17 11.99 4.34 -1.89
N GLY A 18 11.84 5.00 -0.74
CA GLY A 18 11.11 6.27 -0.66
C GLY A 18 11.83 7.41 -1.40
N TYR A 19 13.16 7.37 -1.47
CA TYR A 19 13.95 8.35 -2.20
C TYR A 19 13.72 8.23 -3.71
N TYR A 20 13.69 6.99 -4.21
CA TYR A 20 13.51 6.66 -5.62
C TYR A 20 12.07 6.91 -6.11
N PHE A 21 11.08 6.45 -5.32
CA PHE A 21 9.66 6.65 -5.65
C PHE A 21 9.14 8.05 -5.39
N ASN A 22 9.88 8.91 -4.69
CA ASN A 22 9.52 10.32 -4.56
C ASN A 22 10.37 11.18 -5.52
N SER A 23 10.39 10.82 -6.80
CA SER A 23 11.09 11.57 -7.85
C SER A 23 10.13 12.02 -8.94
N SER A 24 10.51 13.04 -9.70
CA SER A 24 9.74 13.49 -10.87
C SER A 24 9.67 12.45 -12.00
N VAL A 25 10.49 11.40 -11.92
CA VAL A 25 10.57 10.33 -12.93
C VAL A 25 9.67 9.15 -12.56
N MET A 26 9.50 8.88 -11.27
CA MET A 26 8.67 7.79 -10.79
C MET A 26 8.03 8.17 -9.46
N SER A 27 6.72 8.35 -9.48
CA SER A 27 5.86 8.69 -8.34
C SER A 27 4.76 7.63 -8.24
N ILE A 28 4.90 6.71 -7.27
CA ILE A 28 3.97 5.59 -7.11
C ILE A 28 3.03 5.85 -5.95
N SER A 29 1.73 5.77 -6.24
CA SER A 29 0.66 5.80 -5.26
C SER A 29 0.01 4.42 -5.11
N ILE A 30 -0.38 4.11 -3.89
CA ILE A 30 -1.16 2.95 -3.50
C ILE A 30 -2.57 3.44 -3.22
N LEU A 31 -3.55 2.87 -3.92
CA LEU A 31 -4.98 3.07 -3.64
C LEU A 31 -5.51 1.89 -2.84
N CYS A 32 -5.97 2.14 -1.62
CA CYS A 32 -6.70 1.17 -0.80
C CYS A 32 -8.18 1.54 -0.80
N VAL A 33 -9.01 0.66 -1.33
CA VAL A 33 -10.47 0.86 -1.44
C VAL A 33 -11.17 -0.03 -0.41
N LEU A 34 -11.95 0.57 0.47
CA LEU A 34 -12.77 -0.11 1.46
C LEU A 34 -14.25 0.14 1.13
N GLU A 35 -14.95 -0.93 0.77
CA GLU A 35 -16.39 -0.92 0.52
C GLU A 35 -17.14 -1.29 1.81
N ILE A 36 -18.18 -0.52 2.13
CA ILE A 36 -18.93 -0.63 3.38
C ILE A 36 -20.40 -0.88 3.05
N GLU A 37 -21.01 -1.86 3.72
CA GLU A 37 -22.42 -2.25 3.52
C GLU A 37 -23.41 -1.24 4.12
N VAL A 38 -22.94 -0.35 4.99
CA VAL A 38 -23.73 0.69 5.68
C VAL A 38 -23.34 2.07 5.15
N ALA A 39 -24.31 2.98 5.10
CA ALA A 39 -24.06 4.36 4.70
C ALA A 39 -23.03 5.03 5.63
N ILE A 40 -22.06 5.72 5.02
CA ILE A 40 -20.96 6.34 5.75
C ILE A 40 -21.42 7.66 6.37
N ASP A 41 -21.31 7.75 7.69
CA ASP A 41 -21.28 9.02 8.40
C ASP A 41 -19.83 9.53 8.46
N ASP A 42 -19.57 10.71 7.91
CA ASP A 42 -18.27 11.35 7.90
C ASP A 42 -18.05 12.30 9.09
N SER A 43 -19.05 12.47 9.96
CA SER A 43 -18.92 13.28 11.17
C SER A 43 -17.72 12.88 12.08
N PRO A 44 -17.39 11.57 12.28
CA PRO A 44 -16.25 11.18 13.10
C PRO A 44 -14.93 11.11 12.33
N ALA A 45 -14.91 11.39 11.01
CA ALA A 45 -13.73 11.15 10.18
C ALA A 45 -12.51 11.95 10.67
N PHE A 46 -12.71 13.21 11.04
CA PHE A 46 -11.62 14.07 11.51
C PHE A 46 -11.06 13.62 12.86
N SER A 47 -11.91 13.23 13.82
CA SER A 47 -11.44 12.72 15.12
C SER A 47 -10.72 11.39 14.96
N LEU A 48 -11.23 10.46 14.15
CA LEU A 48 -10.58 9.18 13.90
C LEU A 48 -9.23 9.34 13.19
N LEU A 49 -9.14 10.27 12.24
CA LEU A 49 -7.86 10.56 11.60
C LEU A 49 -6.84 11.12 12.60
N HIS A 50 -7.26 12.04 13.46
CA HIS A 50 -6.38 12.66 14.45
C HIS A 50 -5.94 11.69 15.55
N ASP A 51 -6.89 10.97 16.16
CA ASP A 51 -6.66 10.20 17.38
C ASP A 51 -6.20 8.76 17.11
N VAL A 52 -6.52 8.21 15.93
CA VAL A 52 -6.24 6.80 15.58
C VAL A 52 -5.26 6.69 14.42
N PHE A 53 -5.50 7.36 13.29
CA PHE A 53 -4.68 7.17 12.09
C PHE A 53 -3.29 7.83 12.20
N LEU A 54 -3.24 9.14 12.49
CA LEU A 54 -1.98 9.89 12.57
C LEU A 54 -0.97 9.31 13.58
N PRO A 55 -1.39 8.81 14.75
CA PRO A 55 -0.46 8.24 15.73
C PRO A 55 0.18 6.90 15.33
N ILE A 56 -0.33 6.20 14.31
CA ILE A 56 0.22 4.89 13.90
C ILE A 56 1.67 4.98 13.49
N THR A 57 2.02 6.03 12.73
CA THR A 57 3.40 6.26 12.31
C THR A 57 3.68 7.75 12.17
N PRO A 58 4.84 8.24 12.64
CA PRO A 58 5.25 9.64 12.46
C PRO A 58 5.27 10.09 11.00
N ARG A 59 5.39 9.15 10.05
CA ARG A 59 5.39 9.45 8.61
C ARG A 59 4.07 10.04 8.12
N PHE A 60 2.93 9.70 8.75
CA PHE A 60 1.64 10.29 8.39
C PHE A 60 1.52 11.76 8.81
N SER A 61 2.40 12.23 9.71
CA SER A 61 2.51 13.63 10.13
C SER A 61 3.81 14.27 9.65
N SER A 62 4.42 13.76 8.57
CA SER A 62 5.71 14.24 8.08
C SER A 62 5.71 14.49 6.58
N ILE A 63 6.51 15.45 6.15
CA ILE A 63 6.81 15.75 4.75
C ILE A 63 8.26 15.40 4.41
N ILE A 64 8.54 15.20 3.14
CA ILE A 64 9.91 14.96 2.66
C ILE A 64 10.54 16.30 2.27
N VAL A 65 11.63 16.66 2.92
CA VAL A 65 12.41 17.88 2.64
C VAL A 65 13.84 17.53 2.25
N ALA A 66 14.40 18.24 1.28
CA ALA A 66 15.80 18.11 0.92
C ALA A 66 16.65 19.10 1.74
N ASP A 67 17.76 18.64 2.31
CA ASP A 67 18.73 19.52 2.94
C ASP A 67 19.63 20.23 1.91
N LYS A 68 20.51 21.12 2.38
CA LYS A 68 21.45 21.89 1.52
C LYS A 68 22.39 20.99 0.69
N LYS A 69 22.53 19.71 1.05
CA LYS A 69 23.35 18.71 0.34
C LYS A 69 22.51 17.81 -0.57
N GLY A 70 21.20 18.09 -0.71
CA GLY A 70 20.27 17.31 -1.53
C GLY A 70 19.76 16.03 -0.87
N VAL A 71 20.10 15.77 0.40
CA VAL A 71 19.65 14.57 1.11
C VAL A 71 18.22 14.77 1.56
N LYS A 72 17.32 13.88 1.13
CA LYS A 72 15.91 13.89 1.52
C LYS A 72 15.74 13.32 2.93
N LYS A 73 15.02 14.04 3.79
CA LYS A 73 14.71 13.67 5.17
C LYS A 73 13.24 13.89 5.46
N TRP A 74 12.71 13.13 6.41
CA TRP A 74 11.38 13.36 6.95
C TRP A 74 11.42 14.52 7.94
N LYS A 75 10.51 15.47 7.78
CA LYS A 75 10.28 16.57 8.72
C LYS A 75 8.84 16.50 9.19
N LYS A 76 8.66 16.40 10.50
CA LYS A 76 7.34 16.43 11.13
C LYS A 76 6.70 17.81 10.93
N VAL A 77 5.40 17.82 10.64
CA VAL A 77 4.59 19.02 10.43
C VAL A 77 3.26 18.88 11.13
N GLU A 78 2.63 20.01 11.41
CA GLU A 78 1.24 20.03 11.83
C GLU A 78 0.34 19.72 10.62
N VAL A 79 -0.58 18.76 10.79
CA VAL A 79 -1.40 18.24 9.69
C VAL A 79 -2.74 18.97 9.67
N ASN A 80 -3.03 19.70 8.60
CA ASN A 80 -4.37 20.24 8.37
C ASN A 80 -5.26 19.19 7.71
N LEU A 81 -6.01 18.43 8.50
CA LEU A 81 -6.83 17.31 8.00
C LEU A 81 -7.83 17.71 6.90
N LYS A 82 -8.28 18.96 6.83
CA LYS A 82 -9.20 19.43 5.78
C LYS A 82 -8.61 19.34 4.38
N ASP A 83 -7.29 19.44 4.26
CA ASP A 83 -6.57 19.38 2.98
C ASP A 83 -6.32 17.93 2.52
N HIS A 84 -6.61 16.96 3.39
CA HIS A 84 -6.44 15.53 3.14
C HIS A 84 -7.75 14.77 2.98
N VAL A 85 -8.89 15.33 3.40
CA VAL A 85 -10.20 14.67 3.33
C VAL A 85 -11.02 15.25 2.18
N ASN A 86 -11.37 14.38 1.23
CA ASN A 86 -12.11 14.73 0.03
C ASN A 86 -13.46 14.00 0.01
N VAL A 87 -14.56 14.75 -0.02
CA VAL A 87 -15.92 14.19 -0.11
C VAL A 87 -16.52 14.60 -1.47
N PRO A 88 -16.35 13.80 -2.54
CA PRO A 88 -16.92 14.13 -3.83
C PRO A 88 -18.45 14.13 -3.79
N ILE A 89 -19.05 15.07 -4.53
CA ILE A 89 -20.51 15.21 -4.65
C ILE A 89 -20.92 14.77 -6.05
N PHE A 90 -21.82 13.80 -6.11
CA PHE A 90 -22.43 13.29 -7.33
C PHE A 90 -23.92 13.65 -7.42
N PRO A 91 -24.52 13.66 -8.63
CA PRO A 91 -25.95 13.88 -8.79
C PRO A 91 -26.79 12.90 -7.95
N SER A 92 -27.75 13.42 -7.19
CA SER A 92 -28.60 12.62 -6.30
C SER A 92 -29.72 11.90 -7.06
N GLY A 93 -30.26 10.83 -6.48
CA GLY A 93 -31.42 10.11 -7.01
C GLY A 93 -31.16 9.29 -8.28
N LYS A 94 -29.91 8.85 -8.48
CA LYS A 94 -29.52 8.01 -9.62
C LYS A 94 -29.48 6.53 -9.22
N SER A 95 -29.39 5.65 -10.21
CA SER A 95 -29.30 4.20 -9.98
C SER A 95 -27.92 3.81 -9.41
N PRO A 96 -27.82 2.67 -8.69
CA PRO A 96 -26.53 2.17 -8.20
C PRO A 96 -25.50 1.94 -9.31
N GLN A 97 -25.93 1.54 -10.50
CA GLN A 97 -25.07 1.38 -11.69
C GLN A 97 -24.46 2.69 -12.17
N PHE A 98 -25.19 3.80 -12.04
CA PHE A 98 -24.66 5.12 -12.33
C PHE A 98 -23.56 5.49 -11.32
N TYR A 99 -23.79 5.24 -10.02
CA TYR A 99 -22.81 5.51 -8.99
C TYR A 99 -21.57 4.62 -9.07
N GLU A 100 -21.73 3.36 -9.46
CA GLU A 100 -20.63 2.45 -9.80
C GLU A 100 -19.71 3.07 -10.87
N LYS A 101 -20.31 3.60 -11.95
CA LYS A 101 -19.55 4.28 -13.00
C LYS A 101 -18.88 5.55 -12.48
N CYS A 102 -19.59 6.37 -11.71
CA CYS A 102 -19.00 7.56 -11.09
C CYS A 102 -17.82 7.22 -10.17
N LEU A 103 -17.91 6.13 -9.42
CA LEU A 103 -16.82 5.63 -8.58
C LEU A 103 -15.62 5.22 -9.43
N GLN A 104 -15.82 4.45 -10.50
CA GLN A 104 -14.75 4.02 -11.41
C GLN A 104 -14.06 5.21 -12.09
N ASP A 105 -14.83 6.17 -12.61
CA ASP A 105 -14.32 7.40 -13.21
C ASP A 105 -13.55 8.24 -12.17
N TYR A 106 -14.06 8.30 -10.94
CA TYR A 106 -13.41 9.01 -9.84
C TYR A 106 -12.09 8.36 -9.42
N VAL A 107 -12.08 7.02 -9.24
CA VAL A 107 -10.86 6.27 -8.93
C VAL A 107 -9.85 6.48 -10.05
N SER A 108 -10.25 6.35 -11.31
CA SER A 108 -9.39 6.62 -12.47
C SER A 108 -8.76 8.01 -12.41
N LYS A 109 -9.56 9.05 -12.14
CA LYS A 109 -9.08 10.43 -12.01
C LYS A 109 -8.05 10.57 -10.88
N ILE A 110 -8.40 10.22 -9.64
CA ILE A 110 -7.50 10.42 -8.49
C ILE A 110 -6.22 9.59 -8.60
N SER A 111 -6.25 8.53 -9.41
CA SER A 111 -5.11 7.67 -9.68
C SER A 111 -4.07 8.28 -10.62
N MET A 112 -4.44 9.30 -11.38
CA MET A 112 -3.54 10.09 -12.23
C MET A 112 -3.05 11.37 -11.56
N GLU A 113 -3.75 11.84 -10.54
CA GLU A 113 -3.35 13.03 -9.80
C GLU A 113 -2.13 12.72 -8.92
N GLU A 114 -1.17 13.63 -8.85
CA GLU A 114 -0.06 13.51 -7.90
C GLU A 114 -0.45 14.03 -6.52
N LEU A 115 0.18 13.47 -5.47
CA LEU A 115 0.02 14.00 -4.12
C LEU A 115 0.88 15.25 -3.95
N PRO A 116 0.33 16.34 -3.37
CA PRO A 116 1.08 17.56 -3.13
C PRO A 116 2.22 17.32 -2.13
N GLN A 117 3.43 17.72 -2.51
CA GLN A 117 4.65 17.51 -1.72
C GLN A 117 4.78 18.45 -0.51
N SER A 118 3.92 19.47 -0.42
CA SER A 118 3.89 20.44 0.68
C SER A 118 3.18 19.91 1.94
N GLN A 119 2.54 18.75 1.87
CA GLN A 119 1.79 18.13 2.96
C GLN A 119 2.11 16.63 3.05
N PRO A 120 1.75 15.96 4.16
CA PRO A 120 1.94 14.51 4.26
C PRO A 120 1.35 13.75 3.07
N LEU A 121 2.06 12.73 2.59
CA LEU A 121 1.79 12.12 1.29
C LEU A 121 0.65 11.09 1.32
N TRP A 122 -0.52 11.50 1.81
CA TRP A 122 -1.72 10.69 1.86
C TRP A 122 -2.99 11.53 1.69
N GLN A 123 -4.07 10.93 1.20
CA GLN A 123 -5.41 11.51 1.10
C GLN A 123 -6.47 10.45 1.44
N LEU A 124 -7.58 10.88 2.04
CA LEU A 124 -8.77 10.09 2.28
C LEU A 124 -9.92 10.63 1.42
N HIS A 125 -10.52 9.78 0.62
CA HIS A 125 -11.71 10.10 -0.16
C HIS A 125 -12.91 9.33 0.37
N ILE A 126 -14.01 10.03 0.66
CA ILE A 126 -15.22 9.47 1.26
C ILE A 126 -16.37 9.57 0.25
N ILE A 127 -16.77 8.44 -0.32
CA ILE A 127 -17.85 8.34 -1.30
C ILE A 127 -19.11 7.84 -0.58
N LYS A 128 -20.10 8.72 -0.42
CA LYS A 128 -21.35 8.45 0.31
C LYS A 128 -22.51 7.94 -0.57
N TYR A 129 -22.19 7.44 -1.77
CA TYR A 129 -23.19 7.02 -2.74
C TYR A 129 -23.19 5.49 -2.87
N PRO A 130 -24.38 4.86 -2.84
CA PRO A 130 -24.46 3.40 -2.90
C PRO A 130 -24.14 2.89 -4.31
N THR A 131 -23.27 1.90 -4.39
CA THR A 131 -22.97 1.12 -5.60
C THR A 131 -23.75 -0.19 -5.60
N ASN A 132 -23.45 -1.10 -6.54
CA ASN A 132 -24.11 -2.40 -6.58
C ASN A 132 -23.75 -3.30 -5.38
N ASN A 133 -22.56 -3.10 -4.79
CA ASN A 133 -22.00 -3.98 -3.75
C ASN A 133 -21.84 -3.29 -2.39
N ALA A 134 -21.94 -1.96 -2.33
CA ALA A 134 -21.62 -1.18 -1.14
C ALA A 134 -22.60 -0.01 -0.96
N ALA A 135 -22.90 0.35 0.28
CA ALA A 135 -23.65 1.57 0.60
C ALA A 135 -22.75 2.82 0.67
N GLY A 136 -21.44 2.63 0.83
CA GLY A 136 -20.43 3.68 0.71
C GLY A 136 -19.03 3.12 0.51
N THR A 137 -18.11 3.98 0.08
CA THR A 137 -16.72 3.60 -0.22
C THR A 137 -15.76 4.60 0.40
N LEU A 138 -14.73 4.10 1.10
CA LEU A 138 -13.57 4.87 1.52
C LEU A 138 -12.39 4.54 0.61
N ILE A 139 -11.66 5.55 0.15
CA ILE A 139 -10.44 5.35 -0.63
C ILE A 139 -9.30 6.07 0.07
N PHE A 140 -8.29 5.32 0.51
CA PHE A 140 -7.02 5.88 0.93
C PHE A 140 -6.06 5.90 -0.25
N LYS A 141 -5.59 7.09 -0.60
CA LYS A 141 -4.50 7.28 -1.54
C LYS A 141 -3.23 7.57 -0.77
N LEU A 142 -2.26 6.67 -0.85
CA LEU A 142 -1.04 6.68 -0.05
C LEU A 142 0.17 6.66 -0.97
N HIS A 143 1.13 7.54 -0.77
CA HIS A 143 2.37 7.45 -1.55
C HIS A 143 3.25 6.29 -1.05
N HIS A 144 3.86 5.54 -1.98
CA HIS A 144 4.72 4.39 -1.67
C HIS A 144 5.98 4.73 -0.84
N ALA A 145 6.32 6.02 -0.68
CA ALA A 145 7.40 6.47 0.18
C ALA A 145 7.05 6.31 1.68
N LEU A 146 5.76 6.26 2.02
CA LEU A 146 5.28 6.07 3.39
C LEU A 146 5.59 4.66 3.91
N GLY A 147 5.45 3.65 3.05
CA GLY A 147 5.70 2.25 3.38
C GLY A 147 5.40 1.33 2.20
N ASP A 148 5.72 0.05 2.37
CA ASP A 148 5.27 -0.99 1.45
C ASP A 148 3.76 -1.28 1.64
N GLY A 149 3.14 -1.89 0.63
CA GLY A 149 1.70 -2.17 0.64
C GLY A 149 1.23 -3.05 1.80
N PHE A 150 2.08 -3.94 2.32
CA PHE A 150 1.73 -4.80 3.45
C PHE A 150 1.68 -4.02 4.77
N SER A 151 2.71 -3.24 5.03
CA SER A 151 2.81 -2.38 6.21
C SER A 151 1.69 -1.33 6.22
N LEU A 152 1.41 -0.70 5.08
CA LEU A 152 0.33 0.27 4.96
C LEU A 152 -1.06 -0.37 5.13
N MET A 153 -1.26 -1.57 4.57
CA MET A 153 -2.50 -2.32 4.81
C MET A 153 -2.68 -2.65 6.29
N GLY A 154 -1.63 -3.13 6.95
CA GLY A 154 -1.64 -3.40 8.39
C GLY A 154 -1.99 -2.16 9.22
N ALA A 155 -1.43 -1.00 8.87
CA ALA A 155 -1.74 0.28 9.51
C ALA A 155 -3.23 0.65 9.33
N LEU A 156 -3.77 0.60 8.12
CA LEU A 156 -5.18 0.91 7.87
C LEU A 156 -6.11 -0.06 8.62
N LEU A 157 -5.80 -1.36 8.60
CA LEU A 157 -6.59 -2.37 9.31
C LEU A 157 -6.52 -2.21 10.84
N SER A 158 -5.42 -1.70 11.39
CA SER A 158 -5.34 -1.40 12.82
C SER A 158 -6.23 -0.25 13.26
N CYS A 159 -6.69 0.60 12.33
CA CYS A 159 -7.71 1.62 12.62
C CYS A 159 -9.12 1.01 12.77
N LEU A 160 -9.32 -0.23 12.32
CA LEU A 160 -10.63 -0.88 12.29
C LEU A 160 -10.85 -1.74 13.53
N GLN A 161 -12.08 -1.70 14.03
CA GLN A 161 -12.55 -2.52 15.13
C GLN A 161 -13.54 -3.56 14.63
N ARG A 162 -13.78 -4.60 15.43
CA ARG A 162 -14.77 -5.61 15.07
C ARG A 162 -16.19 -5.05 15.19
N ALA A 163 -17.04 -5.37 14.22
CA ALA A 163 -18.44 -4.97 14.23
C ALA A 163 -19.24 -5.63 15.38
N ASP A 164 -18.85 -6.83 15.81
CA ASP A 164 -19.53 -7.55 16.90
C ASP A 164 -19.04 -7.16 18.30
N ASP A 165 -17.78 -6.71 18.43
CA ASP A 165 -17.19 -6.26 19.69
C ASP A 165 -16.15 -5.16 19.43
N PRO A 166 -16.55 -3.87 19.53
CA PRO A 166 -15.66 -2.74 19.28
C PRO A 166 -14.46 -2.65 20.22
N SER A 167 -14.51 -3.31 21.39
CA SER A 167 -13.37 -3.33 22.33
C SER A 167 -12.21 -4.20 21.85
N LYS A 168 -12.44 -5.02 20.81
CA LYS A 168 -11.45 -5.95 20.27
C LYS A 168 -10.95 -5.47 18.90
N PRO A 169 -9.63 -5.52 18.67
CA PRO A 169 -9.07 -5.20 17.36
C PRO A 169 -9.56 -6.22 16.32
N LEU A 170 -9.52 -5.80 15.05
CA LEU A 170 -9.80 -6.68 13.93
C LEU A 170 -8.94 -7.94 14.01
N THR A 171 -9.58 -9.11 14.04
CA THR A 171 -8.88 -10.39 14.17
C THR A 171 -8.88 -11.09 12.82
N PHE A 172 -7.70 -11.52 12.37
CA PHE A 172 -7.56 -12.34 11.18
C PHE A 172 -7.51 -13.83 11.53
N PRO A 173 -8.04 -14.71 10.66
CA PRO A 173 -7.93 -16.14 10.87
C PRO A 173 -6.45 -16.55 10.94
N SER A 174 -6.02 -17.07 12.08
CA SER A 174 -4.64 -17.52 12.28
C SER A 174 -4.34 -18.71 11.38
N VAL A 175 -3.19 -18.67 10.69
CA VAL A 175 -2.67 -19.86 10.00
C VAL A 175 -2.30 -20.89 11.06
N LYS A 176 -2.96 -22.05 11.05
CA LYS A 176 -2.54 -23.20 11.86
C LYS A 176 -1.20 -23.70 11.31
N THR A 177 -0.09 -23.29 11.92
CA THR A 177 1.21 -23.92 11.67
C THR A 177 1.11 -25.36 12.14
N ARG A 178 1.33 -26.33 11.24
CA ARG A 178 1.38 -27.74 11.66
C ARG A 178 2.53 -27.87 12.66
N PRO A 179 2.34 -28.50 13.82
CA PRO A 179 3.45 -28.74 14.73
C PRO A 179 4.48 -29.58 13.98
N ILE A 180 5.71 -29.06 13.89
CA ILE A 180 6.84 -29.87 13.45
C ILE A 180 6.96 -30.97 14.49
N LEU A 181 6.65 -32.22 14.11
CA LEU A 181 6.88 -33.38 14.97
C LEU A 181 8.38 -33.41 15.28
N ASN A 182 8.72 -33.14 16.53
CA ASN A 182 10.08 -33.21 17.04
C ASN A 182 10.45 -34.70 17.15
N ASN A 183 10.98 -35.28 16.07
CA ASN A 183 11.50 -36.63 16.08
C ASN A 183 12.90 -36.60 16.72
N ASN A 184 12.92 -36.79 18.04
CA ASN A 184 14.12 -37.00 18.82
C ASN A 184 14.76 -38.33 18.40
N ASN A 185 15.75 -38.29 17.50
CA ASN A 185 16.68 -39.39 17.27
C ASN A 185 18.04 -38.86 16.78
N ASN A 186 19.02 -38.95 17.68
CA ASN A 186 20.44 -39.19 17.46
C ASN A 186 21.28 -38.17 16.65
N MET A 187 21.99 -37.36 17.45
CA MET A 187 23.40 -36.98 17.36
C MET A 187 24.26 -37.61 16.23
N HIS A 188 24.07 -37.19 14.97
CA HIS A 188 25.13 -37.14 13.94
C HIS A 188 24.71 -36.32 12.70
N SER A 189 24.40 -35.02 12.83
CA SER A 189 23.95 -34.21 11.68
C SER A 189 24.46 -32.76 11.67
N MET A 190 25.67 -32.49 12.17
CA MET A 190 26.24 -31.13 12.08
C MET A 190 27.03 -30.87 10.77
N PHE A 191 27.51 -31.91 10.09
CA PHE A 191 28.37 -31.74 8.90
C PHE A 191 27.68 -31.90 7.53
N ARG A 192 26.36 -32.11 7.47
CA ARG A 192 25.64 -32.34 6.19
C ARG A 192 24.85 -31.13 5.65
N ASN A 193 24.84 -30.01 6.37
CA ASN A 193 24.07 -28.81 5.99
C ASN A 193 24.91 -27.64 5.48
N VAL A 194 26.23 -27.66 5.70
CA VAL A 194 27.15 -26.61 5.23
C VAL A 194 27.13 -26.45 3.69
N PRO A 195 27.26 -27.52 2.87
CA PRO A 195 27.26 -27.35 1.41
C PRO A 195 25.92 -26.85 0.83
N ARG A 196 24.78 -27.17 1.46
CA ARG A 196 23.45 -26.68 1.02
C ARG A 196 23.23 -25.20 1.29
N PHE A 197 23.76 -24.71 2.41
CA PHE A 197 23.64 -23.29 2.76
C PHE A 197 24.48 -22.43 1.80
N PHE A 198 25.72 -22.85 1.53
CA PHE A 198 26.59 -22.16 0.57
C PHE A 198 26.07 -22.26 -0.87
N SER A 199 25.51 -23.40 -1.30
CA SER A 199 24.90 -23.51 -2.64
C SER A 199 23.67 -22.62 -2.77
N SER A 200 22.84 -22.50 -1.73
CA SER A 200 21.67 -21.62 -1.74
C SER A 200 22.08 -20.15 -1.84
N MET A 201 23.08 -19.73 -1.04
CA MET A 201 23.59 -18.36 -1.11
C MET A 201 24.24 -18.05 -2.46
N PHE A 202 24.98 -19.00 -3.04
CA PHE A 202 25.62 -18.83 -4.34
C PHE A 202 24.59 -18.79 -5.48
N ASN A 203 23.55 -19.62 -5.43
CA ASN A 203 22.47 -19.58 -6.41
C ASN A 203 21.70 -18.26 -6.33
N THR A 204 21.36 -17.78 -5.13
CA THR A 204 20.70 -16.47 -4.98
C THR A 204 21.59 -15.32 -5.45
N ALA A 205 22.90 -15.35 -5.18
CA ALA A 205 23.83 -14.34 -5.65
C ALA A 205 24.02 -14.39 -7.18
N SER A 206 24.09 -15.60 -7.75
CA SER A 206 24.18 -15.82 -9.19
C SER A 206 22.89 -15.37 -9.89
N ASP A 207 21.72 -15.69 -9.34
CA ASP A 207 20.43 -15.26 -9.88
C ASP A 207 20.30 -13.74 -9.81
N PHE A 208 20.68 -13.12 -8.69
CA PHE A 208 20.69 -11.67 -8.54
C PHE A 208 21.64 -11.00 -9.55
N TYR A 209 22.84 -11.54 -9.71
CA TYR A 209 23.82 -11.06 -10.70
C TYR A 209 23.28 -11.22 -12.13
N CYS A 210 22.72 -12.39 -12.46
CA CYS A 210 22.16 -12.67 -13.77
C CYS A 210 20.96 -11.77 -14.07
N SER A 211 20.12 -11.48 -13.07
CA SER A 211 19.02 -10.50 -13.18
C SER A 211 19.53 -9.08 -13.43
N ILE A 212 20.59 -8.63 -12.75
CA ILE A 212 21.21 -7.32 -12.99
C ILE A 212 21.78 -7.24 -14.40
N VAL A 213 22.53 -8.27 -14.83
CA VAL A 213 23.13 -8.34 -16.17
C VAL A 213 22.04 -8.37 -17.24
N LYS A 214 20.98 -9.17 -17.08
CA LYS A 214 19.85 -9.20 -18.01
C LYS A 214 19.14 -7.84 -18.08
N SER A 215 18.90 -7.20 -16.93
CA SER A 215 18.23 -5.89 -16.89
C SER A 215 19.05 -4.73 -17.48
N SER A 216 20.38 -4.88 -17.60
CA SER A 216 21.27 -3.82 -18.08
C SER A 216 21.76 -4.02 -19.52
N LEU A 217 21.78 -5.26 -20.02
CA LEU A 217 22.31 -5.60 -21.35
C LEU A 217 21.27 -6.10 -22.34
N ILE A 218 20.07 -6.47 -21.88
CA ILE A 218 19.00 -6.97 -22.75
C ILE A 218 17.87 -5.96 -22.72
N GLU A 219 17.59 -5.37 -23.88
CA GLU A 219 16.40 -4.56 -24.06
C GLU A 219 15.18 -5.48 -23.90
N ASP A 220 14.22 -5.11 -23.06
CA ASP A 220 13.02 -5.93 -22.80
C ASP A 220 12.32 -6.30 -24.12
N ASP A 221 11.80 -7.51 -24.25
CA ASP A 221 11.05 -7.86 -25.46
C ASP A 221 9.83 -6.92 -25.62
N GLN A 222 9.57 -6.50 -26.86
CA GLN A 222 8.37 -5.74 -27.24
C GLN A 222 7.12 -6.61 -27.04
N THR A 223 6.63 -6.66 -25.81
CA THR A 223 5.37 -7.31 -25.47
C THR A 223 4.21 -6.33 -25.68
N PRO A 224 2.96 -6.81 -25.86
CA PRO A 224 1.78 -5.94 -25.88
C PRO A 224 1.58 -5.10 -24.61
N ILE A 225 2.32 -5.42 -23.54
CA ILE A 225 2.33 -4.73 -22.25
C ILE A 225 3.50 -3.73 -22.16
N ARG A 226 4.55 -3.88 -23.00
CA ARG A 226 5.68 -2.96 -23.07
C ARG A 226 5.23 -1.62 -23.64
N TYR A 227 5.32 -0.59 -22.81
CA TYR A 227 4.90 0.75 -23.11
C TYR A 227 5.94 1.45 -24.03
N GLY A 228 5.67 1.47 -25.35
CA GLY A 228 6.67 1.81 -26.38
C GLY A 228 6.60 3.20 -27.01
N ASN A 229 5.69 4.10 -26.60
CA ASN A 229 5.55 5.43 -27.20
C ASN A 229 5.40 6.54 -26.14
N ASP A 230 6.31 7.52 -26.17
CA ASP A 230 6.37 8.65 -25.24
C ASP A 230 5.13 9.55 -25.23
N VAL A 231 4.29 9.49 -26.28
CA VAL A 231 3.17 10.41 -26.49
C VAL A 231 1.95 10.10 -25.60
N VAL A 232 1.81 8.88 -25.07
CA VAL A 232 0.60 8.44 -24.33
C VAL A 232 0.87 8.31 -22.81
N ARG A 233 1.98 8.85 -22.29
CA ARG A 233 2.40 8.66 -20.88
C ARG A 233 1.31 9.12 -19.88
N TRP A 234 0.36 9.93 -20.37
CA TRP A 234 -0.78 10.49 -19.64
C TRP A 234 -2.14 10.22 -20.31
N GLY A 235 -2.28 9.11 -21.03
CA GLY A 235 -3.59 8.68 -21.56
C GLY A 235 -4.58 8.28 -20.45
N PRO A 236 -5.90 8.34 -20.70
CA PRO A 236 -6.89 7.94 -19.72
C PRO A 236 -6.75 6.46 -19.36
N ARG A 237 -6.36 6.18 -18.11
CA ARG A 237 -6.30 4.82 -17.54
C ARG A 237 -7.72 4.34 -17.22
N SER A 238 -8.15 3.27 -17.87
CA SER A 238 -9.39 2.58 -17.53
C SER A 238 -9.11 1.56 -16.42
N ILE A 239 -9.93 1.57 -15.37
CA ILE A 239 -9.84 0.61 -14.27
C ILE A 239 -10.86 -0.49 -14.52
N ALA A 240 -10.39 -1.74 -14.57
CA ALA A 240 -11.25 -2.91 -14.61
C ALA A 240 -11.19 -3.63 -13.26
N THR A 241 -12.35 -3.78 -12.61
CA THR A 241 -12.46 -4.53 -11.37
C THR A 241 -12.70 -6.01 -11.68
N MET A 242 -11.87 -6.89 -11.13
CA MET A 242 -12.05 -8.34 -11.22
C MET A 242 -12.19 -8.92 -9.82
N ALA A 243 -13.33 -9.56 -9.54
CA ALA A 243 -13.56 -10.23 -8.27
C ALA A 243 -13.18 -11.71 -8.39
N PHE A 244 -12.29 -12.18 -7.51
CA PHE A 244 -11.99 -13.60 -7.40
C PHE A 244 -12.56 -14.16 -6.10
N PRO A 245 -13.38 -15.21 -6.15
CA PRO A 245 -13.89 -15.83 -4.95
C PRO A 245 -12.76 -16.54 -4.20
N LEU A 246 -12.70 -16.34 -2.87
CA LEU A 246 -11.63 -16.85 -1.99
C LEU A 246 -11.41 -18.37 -2.08
N HIS A 247 -12.44 -19.15 -2.40
CA HIS A 247 -12.31 -20.61 -2.52
C HIS A 247 -11.46 -21.01 -3.73
N GLN A 248 -11.51 -20.27 -4.84
CA GLN A 248 -10.68 -20.53 -6.02
C GLN A 248 -9.21 -20.26 -5.73
N ILE A 249 -8.89 -19.19 -5.00
CA ILE A 249 -7.51 -18.89 -4.57
C ILE A 249 -6.98 -20.02 -3.68
N LYS A 250 -7.81 -20.53 -2.76
CA LYS A 250 -7.45 -21.68 -1.91
C LYS A 250 -7.22 -22.95 -2.73
N GLN A 251 -8.00 -23.18 -3.79
CA GLN A 251 -7.85 -24.34 -4.67
C GLN A 251 -6.57 -24.25 -5.52
N ILE A 252 -6.25 -23.07 -6.05
CA ILE A 252 -4.99 -22.80 -6.76
C ILE A 252 -3.80 -23.06 -5.83
N LYS A 253 -3.86 -22.56 -4.58
CA LYS A 253 -2.84 -22.83 -3.55
C LYS A 253 -2.69 -24.32 -3.26
N ALA A 254 -3.79 -25.06 -3.13
CA ALA A 254 -3.77 -26.49 -2.86
C ALA A 254 -3.13 -27.27 -4.02
N ASN A 255 -3.40 -26.86 -5.27
CA ASN A 255 -2.86 -27.49 -6.46
C ASN A 255 -1.37 -27.17 -6.71
N LEU A 256 -0.90 -25.98 -6.33
CA LEU A 256 0.48 -25.52 -6.56
C LEU A 256 1.47 -25.95 -5.46
N GLY A 257 1.02 -26.60 -4.38
CA GLY A 257 1.91 -27.13 -3.33
C GLY A 257 2.72 -26.08 -2.56
N ALA A 258 2.44 -24.79 -2.73
CA ALA A 258 3.23 -23.71 -2.16
C ALA A 258 2.89 -23.44 -0.69
N VAL A 259 3.80 -23.80 0.21
CA VAL A 259 3.86 -23.29 1.58
C VAL A 259 4.63 -21.98 1.55
N SER A 260 3.93 -20.85 1.38
CA SER A 260 4.25 -19.57 2.02
C SER A 260 3.17 -18.53 1.70
N THR A 261 2.59 -17.97 2.78
CA THR A 261 1.94 -16.66 2.95
C THR A 261 1.26 -15.98 1.75
N PHE A 262 -0.07 -15.86 1.81
CA PHE A 262 -0.89 -14.64 1.61
C PHE A 262 -2.35 -15.06 1.32
N ASN A 263 -3.28 -14.62 2.16
CA ASN A 263 -4.73 -14.78 1.96
C ASN A 263 -5.40 -13.43 2.19
N PHE A 264 -5.21 -12.48 1.26
CA PHE A 264 -6.13 -11.36 1.04
C PHE A 264 -5.95 -10.93 -0.41
N LEU A 265 -7.04 -10.96 -1.18
CA LEU A 265 -7.10 -10.26 -2.45
C LEU A 265 -7.69 -8.88 -2.16
N LEU A 266 -6.83 -7.90 -1.91
CA LEU A 266 -7.14 -6.51 -2.14
C LEU A 266 -6.41 -6.09 -3.41
N ILE A 267 -7.14 -5.40 -4.31
CA ILE A 267 -6.60 -4.92 -5.57
C ILE A 267 -5.66 -3.74 -5.25
N PHE A 268 -4.36 -3.99 -5.32
CA PHE A 268 -3.35 -2.93 -5.37
C PHE A 268 -3.20 -2.51 -6.82
N ILE A 269 -3.75 -1.35 -7.20
CA ILE A 269 -3.39 -0.72 -8.46
C ILE A 269 -2.17 0.17 -8.16
N SER A 270 -0.97 -0.40 -8.30
CA SER A 270 0.24 0.41 -8.45
C SER A 270 0.20 0.99 -9.86
N LEU A 271 -0.08 2.28 -9.96
CA LEU A 271 -0.06 2.96 -11.24
C LEU A 271 1.33 3.53 -11.49
N PHE A 272 1.90 3.12 -12.62
CA PHE A 272 3.14 3.65 -13.18
C PHE A 272 2.89 4.97 -13.90
#